data_AF-Q0FHX2-F1
#
_entry.id   AF-Q0FHX2-F1
#
_cell.length_a   1.000
_cell.length_b   1.000
_cell.length_c   1.000
_cell.angle_alpha   90.00
_cell.angle_beta   90.00
_cell.angle_gamma   90.00
#
_symmetry.space_group_name_H-M   'P 1'
#
loop_
_entity.id
_entity.type
_entity.pdbx_description
1 polymer ?
#
loop_
_entity_poly.entity_id
_entity_poly.type
_entity_poly.pdbx_seq_one_letter_code
_entity_poly.pdbx_strand_id
1 'polypeptide(L)'
;MTRALDRISKGVETLSAMEPPAPEPVDDGSAEEIARLSAALEDEQMANAQLEARVKSLHDQIEAQPETPEAPEPDAALQEQIAAQREGMQALDGELQRLRQANDALLKSCTEMREALAENLGEPHLINQAMLAELEALRAARVVEVAEARAVLGALEPVLAQAAGEEEAAQ
;
A
#
# COMPACT_ATOMS: atom_id res chain seq x y z
N MET A 1 8.97 -81.95 -40.55
CA MET A 1 8.14 -80.73 -40.54
C MET A 1 6.63 -80.99 -40.46
N THR A 2 6.15 -82.24 -40.45
CA THR A 2 4.71 -82.57 -40.46
C THR A 2 4.01 -82.42 -39.09
N ARG A 3 4.69 -82.74 -37.99
CA ARG A 3 4.11 -82.71 -36.62
C ARG A 3 3.77 -81.32 -36.08
N ALA A 4 4.43 -80.28 -36.57
CA ALA A 4 4.14 -78.90 -36.17
C ALA A 4 2.88 -78.36 -36.87
N LEU A 5 2.67 -78.74 -38.14
CA LEU A 5 1.52 -78.31 -38.92
C LEU A 5 0.21 -78.99 -38.46
N ASP A 6 0.24 -80.27 -38.09
CA ASP A 6 -0.93 -80.95 -37.50
C ASP A 6 -1.37 -80.32 -36.17
N ARG A 7 -0.42 -79.80 -35.38
CA ARG A 7 -0.73 -79.17 -34.09
C ARG A 7 -1.38 -77.80 -34.28
N ILE A 8 -0.96 -77.07 -35.32
CA ILE A 8 -1.57 -75.80 -35.70
C ILE A 8 -2.96 -76.05 -36.28
N SER A 9 -3.13 -77.04 -37.18
CA SER A 9 -4.44 -77.38 -37.74
C SER A 9 -5.45 -77.74 -36.66
N LYS A 10 -5.06 -78.57 -35.68
CA LYS A 10 -5.91 -78.89 -34.52
C LYS A 10 -6.20 -77.67 -33.64
N GLY A 11 -5.22 -76.78 -33.46
CA GLY A 11 -5.41 -75.53 -32.71
C GLY A 11 -6.44 -74.61 -33.36
N VAL A 12 -6.40 -74.48 -34.69
CA VAL A 12 -7.34 -73.66 -35.46
C VAL A 12 -8.73 -74.29 -35.48
N GLU A 13 -8.84 -75.61 -35.57
CA GLU A 13 -10.13 -76.31 -35.43
C GLU A 13 -10.73 -76.14 -34.03
N THR A 14 -9.93 -76.17 -32.96
CA THR A 14 -10.43 -75.91 -31.60
C THR A 14 -10.86 -74.46 -31.38
N LEU A 15 -10.18 -73.50 -31.99
CA LEU A 15 -10.56 -72.09 -31.96
C LEU A 15 -11.81 -71.81 -32.81
N SER A 16 -11.97 -72.52 -33.92
CA SER A 16 -13.16 -72.42 -34.79
C SER A 16 -14.38 -73.15 -34.23
N ALA A 17 -14.18 -74.18 -33.40
CA ALA A 17 -15.24 -74.88 -32.68
C ALA A 17 -15.61 -74.19 -31.35
N MET A 18 -14.83 -73.17 -30.94
CA MET A 18 -15.16 -72.33 -29.80
C MET A 18 -16.16 -71.27 -30.28
N GLU A 19 -17.45 -71.66 -30.26
CA GLU A 19 -18.58 -70.76 -30.45
C GLU A 19 -18.41 -69.56 -29.50
N PRO A 20 -18.43 -68.30 -30.00
CA PRO A 20 -18.34 -67.14 -29.12
C PRO A 20 -19.48 -67.21 -28.09
N PRO A 21 -19.23 -66.90 -26.81
CA PRO A 21 -20.29 -66.87 -25.82
C PRO A 21 -21.38 -65.91 -26.31
N ALA A 22 -22.62 -66.38 -26.36
CA ALA A 22 -23.77 -65.55 -26.68
C ALA A 22 -23.76 -64.34 -25.74
N PRO A 23 -24.05 -63.12 -26.23
CA PRO A 23 -24.13 -61.96 -25.36
C PRO A 23 -25.19 -62.24 -24.29
N GLU A 24 -24.77 -62.18 -23.02
CA GLU A 24 -25.71 -62.19 -21.91
C GLU A 24 -26.73 -61.06 -22.14
N PRO A 25 -28.03 -61.28 -21.85
CA PRO A 25 -29.02 -60.24 -22.03
C PRO A 25 -28.60 -59.05 -21.16
N VAL A 26 -28.29 -57.93 -21.80
CA VAL A 26 -28.14 -56.64 -21.15
C VAL A 26 -29.41 -56.41 -20.35
N ASP A 27 -29.27 -56.44 -19.03
CA ASP A 27 -30.34 -56.08 -18.10
C ASP A 27 -30.84 -54.68 -18.49
N ASP A 28 -32.15 -54.50 -18.53
CA ASP A 28 -32.82 -53.23 -18.87
C ASP A 28 -32.27 -52.07 -18.02
N GLY A 29 -31.91 -52.38 -16.77
CA GLY A 29 -31.22 -51.45 -15.86
C GLY A 29 -29.86 -50.94 -16.35
N SER A 30 -29.11 -51.71 -17.15
CA SER A 30 -27.81 -51.29 -17.70
C SER A 30 -27.97 -50.27 -18.82
N ALA A 31 -29.02 -50.40 -19.65
CA ALA A 31 -29.29 -49.44 -20.72
C ALA A 31 -29.80 -48.11 -20.15
N GLU A 32 -30.66 -48.16 -19.13
CA GLU A 32 -31.12 -46.99 -18.39
C GLU A 32 -29.98 -46.29 -17.63
N GLU A 33 -29.05 -47.05 -17.04
CA GLU A 33 -27.89 -46.51 -16.35
C GLU A 33 -26.89 -45.84 -17.32
N ILE A 34 -26.67 -46.43 -18.50
CA ILE A 34 -25.88 -45.81 -19.58
C ILE A 34 -26.54 -44.51 -20.07
N ALA A 35 -27.87 -44.49 -20.25
CA ALA A 35 -28.61 -43.28 -20.63
C ALA A 35 -28.52 -42.19 -19.55
N ARG A 36 -28.58 -42.57 -18.27
CA ARG A 36 -28.47 -41.64 -17.15
C ARG A 36 -27.04 -41.08 -16.98
N LEU A 37 -26.02 -41.93 -17.16
CA LEU A 37 -24.62 -41.52 -17.11
C LEU A 37 -24.20 -40.66 -18.31
N SER A 38 -24.74 -40.94 -19.50
CA SER A 38 -24.51 -40.10 -20.69
C SER A 38 -25.14 -38.72 -20.53
N ALA A 39 -26.39 -38.64 -20.03
CA ALA A 39 -27.00 -37.36 -19.71
C ALA A 39 -26.20 -36.56 -18.66
N ALA A 40 -25.74 -37.22 -17.58
CA ALA A 40 -24.90 -36.57 -16.58
C ALA A 40 -23.54 -36.11 -17.14
N LEU A 41 -22.95 -36.87 -18.07
CA LEU A 41 -21.71 -36.50 -18.74
C LEU A 41 -21.90 -35.28 -19.65
N GLU A 42 -23.02 -35.20 -20.37
CA GLU A 42 -23.38 -34.05 -21.20
C GLU A 42 -23.60 -32.79 -20.35
N ASP A 43 -24.29 -32.92 -19.21
CA ASP A 43 -24.49 -31.83 -18.25
C ASP A 43 -23.15 -31.32 -17.68
N GLU A 44 -22.27 -32.24 -17.27
CA GLU A 44 -20.93 -31.89 -16.76
C GLU A 44 -20.05 -31.25 -17.84
N GLN A 45 -20.10 -31.74 -19.09
CA GLN A 45 -19.38 -31.12 -20.20
C GLN A 45 -19.88 -29.69 -20.48
N MET A 46 -21.19 -29.46 -20.38
CA MET A 46 -21.77 -28.13 -20.53
C MET A 46 -21.36 -27.19 -19.39
N ALA A 47 -21.34 -27.67 -18.15
CA ALA A 47 -20.87 -26.92 -17.00
C ALA A 47 -19.37 -26.57 -17.14
N ASN A 48 -18.55 -27.52 -17.61
CA ASN A 48 -17.12 -27.29 -17.82
C ASN A 48 -16.87 -26.22 -18.90
N ALA A 49 -17.58 -26.30 -20.03
CA ALA A 49 -17.47 -25.30 -21.09
C ALA A 49 -17.86 -23.88 -20.61
N GLN A 50 -18.87 -23.77 -19.74
CA GLN A 50 -19.25 -22.49 -19.14
C GLN A 50 -18.19 -21.96 -18.16
N LEU A 51 -17.59 -22.84 -17.36
CA LEU A 51 -16.52 -22.48 -16.44
C LEU A 51 -15.26 -22.04 -17.19
N GLU A 52 -14.87 -22.75 -18.25
CA GLU A 52 -13.75 -22.37 -19.11
C GLU A 52 -13.98 -21.01 -19.76
N ALA A 53 -15.18 -20.76 -20.28
CA ALA A 53 -15.54 -19.45 -20.83
C ALA A 53 -15.47 -18.34 -19.78
N ARG A 54 -15.89 -18.62 -18.55
CA ARG A 54 -15.84 -17.66 -17.43
C ARG A 54 -14.40 -17.42 -16.96
N VAL A 55 -13.57 -18.46 -16.88
CA VAL A 55 -12.15 -18.34 -16.54
C VAL A 55 -11.44 -17.52 -17.60
N LYS A 56 -11.70 -17.78 -18.89
CA LYS A 56 -11.14 -16.99 -19.98
C LYS A 56 -11.60 -15.53 -19.91
N SER A 57 -12.89 -15.28 -19.69
CA SER A 57 -13.40 -13.92 -19.53
C SER A 57 -12.80 -13.20 -18.32
N LEU A 58 -12.58 -13.90 -17.20
CA LEU A 58 -11.91 -13.34 -16.03
C LEU A 58 -10.43 -13.10 -16.30
N HIS A 59 -9.76 -13.97 -17.04
CA HIS A 59 -8.36 -13.81 -17.44
C HIS A 59 -8.20 -12.61 -18.36
N ASP A 60 -9.05 -12.50 -19.39
CA ASP A 60 -9.09 -11.35 -20.30
C ASP A 60 -9.41 -10.05 -19.53
N GLN A 61 -10.26 -10.10 -18.50
CA GLN A 61 -10.55 -8.93 -17.63
C GLN A 61 -9.38 -8.57 -16.71
N ILE A 62 -8.55 -9.53 -16.30
CA ILE A 62 -7.36 -9.31 -15.47
C ILE A 62 -6.22 -8.79 -16.34
N GLU A 63 -6.06 -9.29 -17.56
CA GLU A 63 -5.05 -8.84 -18.53
C GLU A 63 -5.42 -7.50 -19.16
N ALA A 64 -6.71 -7.22 -19.36
CA ALA A 64 -7.22 -5.92 -19.80
C ALA A 64 -7.33 -4.90 -18.66
N GLN A 65 -7.30 -5.34 -17.40
CA GLN A 65 -6.99 -4.43 -16.31
C GLN A 65 -5.53 -4.06 -16.47
N PRO A 66 -5.20 -2.78 -16.72
CA PRO A 66 -3.81 -2.37 -16.70
C PRO A 66 -3.26 -2.82 -15.35
N GLU A 67 -2.15 -3.57 -15.38
CA GLU A 67 -1.49 -4.08 -14.19
C GLU A 67 -1.54 -2.99 -13.12
N THR A 68 -2.13 -3.34 -11.97
CA THR A 68 -2.24 -2.53 -10.76
C THR A 68 -1.16 -1.46 -10.82
N PRO A 69 -1.50 -0.16 -11.01
CA PRO A 69 -0.47 0.83 -11.17
C PRO A 69 0.44 0.65 -9.96
N GLU A 70 1.72 0.37 -10.22
CA GLU A 70 2.79 0.62 -9.26
C GLU A 70 2.37 1.87 -8.50
N ALA A 71 2.21 1.74 -7.17
CA ALA A 71 1.56 2.75 -6.31
C ALA A 71 1.81 4.14 -6.89
N PRO A 72 0.78 4.90 -7.28
CA PRO A 72 0.93 6.06 -8.15
C PRO A 72 2.11 6.86 -7.63
N GLU A 73 3.19 6.92 -8.42
CA GLU A 73 4.39 7.69 -8.10
C GLU A 73 3.88 9.00 -7.50
N PRO A 74 4.13 9.28 -6.20
CA PRO A 74 3.49 10.41 -5.57
C PRO A 74 3.86 11.62 -6.41
N ASP A 75 2.84 12.33 -6.89
CA ASP A 75 2.98 13.40 -7.87
C ASP A 75 4.20 14.25 -7.47
N ALA A 76 5.19 14.41 -8.35
CA ALA A 76 6.50 14.93 -7.96
C ALA A 76 6.38 16.29 -7.23
N ALA A 77 5.36 17.07 -7.60
CA ALA A 77 4.95 18.31 -6.95
C ALA A 77 4.49 18.12 -5.49
N LEU A 78 3.74 17.04 -5.19
CA LEU A 78 3.31 16.70 -3.83
C LEU A 78 4.49 16.26 -2.97
N GLN A 79 5.45 15.51 -3.52
CA GLN A 79 6.67 15.13 -2.80
C GLN A 79 7.52 16.36 -2.47
N GLU A 80 7.69 17.26 -3.43
CA GLU A 80 8.41 18.53 -3.25
C GLU A 80 7.73 19.40 -2.19
N GLN A 81 6.40 19.48 -2.20
CA GLN A 81 5.63 20.23 -1.19
C GLN A 81 5.78 19.63 0.21
N ILE A 82 5.72 18.31 0.35
CA ILE A 82 5.93 17.63 1.64
C ILE A 82 7.38 17.86 2.13
N ALA A 83 8.36 17.84 1.23
CA ALA A 83 9.75 18.12 1.57
C ALA A 83 9.93 19.56 2.07
N ALA A 84 9.37 20.54 1.36
CA ALA A 84 9.41 21.96 1.75
C ALA A 84 8.72 22.21 3.10
N GLN A 85 7.56 21.58 3.35
CA GLN A 85 6.88 21.67 4.65
C GLN A 85 7.71 21.07 5.79
N ARG A 86 8.34 19.91 5.55
CA ARG A 86 9.22 19.29 6.56
C ARG A 86 10.42 20.17 6.89
N GLU A 87 11.03 20.79 5.87
CA GLU A 87 12.14 21.73 6.08
C GLU A 87 11.69 22.95 6.90
N GLY A 88 10.53 23.53 6.56
CA GLY A 88 9.95 24.65 7.30
C GLY A 88 9.65 24.30 8.77
N MET A 89 9.12 23.11 9.02
CA MET A 89 8.88 22.61 10.39
C MET A 89 10.19 22.41 11.16
N GLN A 90 11.21 21.81 10.54
CA GLN A 90 12.52 21.62 11.18
C GLN A 90 13.19 22.96 11.53
N ALA A 91 13.06 23.96 10.66
CA ALA A 91 13.55 25.31 10.93
C ALA A 91 12.82 25.93 12.13
N LEU A 92 11.49 25.85 12.17
CA LEU A 92 10.69 26.34 13.29
C LEU A 92 11.05 25.65 14.62
N ASP A 93 11.22 24.33 14.61
CA ASP A 93 11.65 23.58 15.79
C ASP A 93 13.02 24.06 16.30
N GLY A 94 13.94 24.34 15.39
CA GLY A 94 15.25 24.90 15.71
C GLY A 94 15.14 26.27 16.39
N GLU A 95 14.30 27.17 15.87
CA GLU A 95 14.09 28.49 16.48
C GLU A 95 13.38 28.40 17.83
N LEU A 96 12.42 27.49 18.00
CA LEU A 96 11.76 27.23 19.29
C LEU A 96 12.74 26.71 20.34
N GLN A 97 13.68 25.84 19.96
CA GLN A 97 14.74 25.39 20.86
C GLN A 97 15.65 26.54 21.29
N ARG A 98 16.02 27.45 20.38
CA ARG A 98 16.81 28.65 20.73
C ARG A 98 16.04 29.59 21.66
N LEU A 99 14.74 29.80 21.41
CA LEU A 99 13.88 30.60 22.29
C LEU A 99 13.81 30.01 23.71
N ARG A 100 13.70 28.68 23.85
CA ARG A 100 13.74 28.02 25.16
C ARG A 100 15.07 28.28 25.88
N GLN A 101 16.20 28.08 25.18
CA GLN A 101 17.52 28.34 25.74
C GLN A 101 17.71 29.80 26.18
N ALA A 102 17.24 30.77 25.38
CA ALA A 102 17.31 32.19 25.72
C ALA A 102 16.44 32.53 26.95
N ASN A 103 15.26 31.93 27.06
CA ASN A 103 14.42 32.08 28.26
C ASN A 103 15.04 31.43 29.49
N ASP A 104 15.63 30.25 29.37
CA ASP A 104 16.34 29.59 30.47
C ASP A 104 17.51 30.45 30.98
N ALA A 105 18.25 31.08 30.06
CA ALA A 105 19.32 32.03 30.40
C ALA A 105 18.78 33.29 31.11
N LEU A 106 17.64 33.82 30.67
CA LEU A 106 16.97 34.95 31.33
C LEU A 106 16.48 34.59 32.74
N LEU A 107 15.87 33.42 32.90
CA LEU A 107 15.43 32.91 34.21
C LEU A 107 16.60 32.75 35.17
N LYS A 108 17.72 32.18 34.69
CA LYS A 108 18.96 32.06 35.46
C LYS A 108 19.52 33.42 35.87
N SER A 109 19.55 34.39 34.95
CA SER A 109 20.01 35.74 35.28
C SER A 109 19.08 36.43 36.30
N CYS A 110 17.77 36.18 36.22
CA CYS A 110 16.81 36.67 37.21
C CYS A 110 17.02 36.04 38.60
N THR A 111 17.36 34.74 38.67
CA THR A 111 17.65 34.08 39.95
C THR A 111 18.93 34.62 40.57
N GLU A 112 20.00 34.75 39.79
CA GLU A 112 21.29 35.31 40.25
C GLU A 112 21.10 36.74 40.80
N MET A 113 20.32 37.56 40.10
CA MET A 113 20.02 38.93 40.56
C MET A 113 19.20 38.95 41.86
N ARG A 114 18.24 38.04 42.02
CA ARG A 114 17.45 37.95 43.27
C ARG A 114 18.29 37.49 44.45
N GLU A 115 19.20 36.54 44.23
CA GLU A 115 20.14 36.07 45.26
C GLU A 115 21.08 37.19 45.70
N ALA A 116 21.70 37.89 44.75
CA ALA A 116 22.57 39.04 45.05
C ALA A 116 21.81 40.15 45.81
N LEU A 117 20.57 40.46 45.41
CA LEU A 117 19.73 41.42 46.13
C LEU A 117 19.38 40.95 47.55
N ALA A 118 19.11 39.65 47.76
CA ALA A 118 18.84 39.09 49.09
C ALA A 118 20.06 39.17 50.02
N GLU A 119 21.25 39.05 49.46
CA GLU A 119 22.53 39.22 50.16
C GLU A 119 22.93 40.71 50.32
N ASN A 120 22.11 41.64 49.81
CA ASN A 120 22.41 43.07 49.73
C ASN A 120 23.71 43.39 48.94
N LEU A 121 24.10 42.48 48.04
CA LEU A 121 25.18 42.66 47.10
C LEU A 121 24.65 43.38 45.86
N GLY A 122 24.85 44.70 45.82
CA GLY A 122 24.58 45.49 44.62
C GLY A 122 25.68 45.28 43.59
N GLU A 123 25.49 44.33 42.67
CA GLU A 123 26.45 44.04 41.59
C GLU A 123 25.97 44.60 40.23
N PRO A 124 26.54 45.71 39.74
CA PRO A 124 26.12 46.31 38.47
C PRO A 124 26.28 45.39 37.24
N HIS A 125 27.17 44.40 37.30
CA HIS A 125 27.35 43.46 36.19
C HIS A 125 26.16 42.50 36.04
N LEU A 126 25.44 42.16 37.12
CA LEU A 126 24.27 41.30 37.05
C LEU A 126 23.11 42.00 36.33
N ILE A 127 22.99 43.32 36.51
CA ILE A 127 22.02 44.14 35.78
C ILE A 127 22.33 44.10 34.28
N ASN A 128 23.61 44.32 33.90
CA ASN A 128 24.03 44.25 32.50
C ASN A 128 23.81 42.86 31.89
N GLN A 129 24.09 41.80 32.65
CA GLN A 129 23.86 40.41 32.23
C GLN A 129 22.37 40.12 32.03
N ALA A 130 21.52 40.59 32.94
CA ALA A 130 20.07 40.44 32.84
C ALA A 130 19.52 41.19 31.62
N MET A 131 19.98 42.42 31.39
CA MET A 131 19.61 43.20 30.21
C MET A 131 20.02 42.52 28.90
N LEU A 132 21.22 41.93 28.84
CA LEU A 132 21.67 41.16 27.67
C LEU A 132 20.83 39.90 27.46
N ALA A 133 20.53 39.17 28.52
CA ALA A 133 19.67 37.98 28.46
C ALA A 133 18.24 38.33 28.02
N GLU A 134 17.70 39.47 28.46
CA GLU A 134 16.38 39.97 28.06
C GLU A 134 16.36 40.34 26.57
N LEU A 135 17.38 41.07 26.09
CA LEU A 135 17.51 41.39 24.67
C LEU A 135 17.61 40.13 23.80
N GLU A 136 18.35 39.13 24.25
CA GLU A 136 18.48 37.86 23.51
C GLU A 136 17.17 37.08 23.50
N ALA A 137 16.44 37.03 24.62
CA ALA A 137 15.11 36.42 24.70
C ALA A 137 14.11 37.12 23.77
N LEU A 138 14.11 38.46 23.72
CA LEU A 138 13.25 39.24 22.82
C LEU A 138 13.59 39.02 21.34
N ARG A 139 14.88 38.93 21.01
CA ARG A 139 15.33 38.61 19.65
C ARG A 139 14.90 37.21 19.23
N ALA A 140 15.13 36.21 20.10
CA ALA A 140 14.72 34.84 19.84
C ALA A 140 13.20 34.74 19.67
N ALA A 141 12.42 35.45 20.49
CA ALA A 141 10.96 35.48 20.37
C ALA A 141 10.54 36.05 19.01
N ARG A 142 11.16 37.16 18.59
CA ARG A 142 10.88 37.76 17.29
C ARG A 142 11.25 36.86 16.12
N VAL A 143 12.36 36.12 16.21
CA VAL A 143 12.77 35.16 15.18
C VAL A 143 11.78 34.01 15.07
N VAL A 144 11.31 33.47 16.20
CA VAL A 144 10.25 32.45 16.23
C VAL A 144 8.97 32.97 15.59
N GLU A 145 8.48 34.15 15.96
CA GLU A 145 7.28 34.74 15.34
C GLU A 145 7.38 34.84 13.81
N VAL A 146 8.55 35.24 13.30
CA VAL A 146 8.80 35.33 11.86
C VAL A 146 8.86 33.94 11.21
N ALA A 147 9.47 32.96 11.89
CA ALA A 147 9.53 31.58 11.41
C ALA A 147 8.13 30.93 11.38
N GLU A 148 7.31 31.15 12.42
CA GLU A 148 5.92 30.71 12.49
C GLU A 148 5.10 31.34 11.37
N ALA A 149 5.20 32.66 11.15
CA ALA A 149 4.50 33.34 10.08
C ALA A 149 4.87 32.76 8.70
N ARG A 150 6.15 32.47 8.46
CA ARG A 150 6.60 31.82 7.22
C ARG A 150 6.07 30.40 7.06
N ALA A 151 6.09 29.60 8.13
CA ALA A 151 5.57 28.24 8.12
C ALA A 151 4.06 28.21 7.82
N VAL A 152 3.30 29.13 8.43
CA VAL A 152 1.86 29.27 8.18
C VAL A 152 1.58 29.72 6.74
N LEU A 153 2.31 30.73 6.24
CA LEU A 153 2.16 31.17 4.85
C LEU A 153 2.47 30.04 3.86
N GLY A 154 3.57 29.31 4.06
CA GLY A 154 3.94 28.18 3.21
C GLY A 154 2.94 27.01 3.28
N ALA A 155 2.22 26.85 4.39
CA ALA A 155 1.15 25.86 4.50
C ALA A 155 -0.16 26.31 3.82
N LEU A 156 -0.47 27.62 3.82
CA LEU A 156 -1.68 28.18 3.22
C LEU A 156 -1.58 28.34 1.69
N GLU A 157 -0.40 28.68 1.18
CA GLU A 157 -0.14 28.91 -0.25
C GLU A 157 -0.65 27.79 -1.17
N PRO A 158 -0.42 26.49 -0.89
CA PRO A 158 -0.95 25.43 -1.75
C PRO A 158 -2.47 25.24 -1.64
N VAL A 159 -3.07 25.51 -0.48
CA VAL A 159 -4.53 25.45 -0.29
C VAL A 159 -5.20 26.56 -1.10
N LEU A 160 -4.61 27.76 -1.11
CA LEU A 160 -5.08 28.88 -1.92
C LEU A 160 -4.93 28.61 -3.42
N ALA A 161 -3.81 28.00 -3.84
CA ALA A 161 -3.59 27.62 -5.24
C ALA A 161 -4.61 26.59 -5.74
N GLN A 162 -4.96 25.60 -4.91
CA GLN A 162 -6.01 24.62 -5.24
C GLN A 162 -7.38 25.29 -5.36
N ALA A 163 -7.75 26.16 -4.41
CA ALA A 163 -9.02 26.88 -4.45
C ALA A 163 -9.14 27.80 -5.69
N ALA A 164 -8.06 28.48 -6.08
CA ALA A 164 -8.05 29.32 -7.28
C ALA A 164 -8.18 28.50 -8.57
N GLY A 165 -7.53 27.33 -8.65
CA GLY A 165 -7.65 26.44 -9.80
C GLY A 165 -9.04 25.81 -9.97
N GLU A 166 -9.73 25.53 -8.86
CA GLU A 166 -11.12 25.04 -8.87
C GLU A 166 -12.11 26.10 -9.37
N GLU A 167 -11.88 27.38 -9.06
CA GLU A 167 -12.73 28.50 -9.46
C GLU A 167 -12.57 28.85 -10.97
N GLU A 168 -11.40 28.59 -11.55
CA GLU A 168 -11.11 28.76 -12.98
C GLU A 168 -11.64 27.58 -13.82
N ALA A 169 -11.67 26.36 -13.26
CA ALA A 169 -12.26 25.19 -13.91
C ALA A 169 -13.81 25.16 -13.90
N ALA A 170 -14.44 25.97 -13.04
CA ALA A 170 -15.89 26.11 -12.93
C ALA A 170 -16.50 27.21 -13.84
N GLN A 171 -15.66 27.99 -14.54
CA GLN A 171 -16.05 29.05 -15.48
C GLN A 171 -15.96 28.59 -16.94
#